data_AF-A0A7V2TUH9-F1
#
_entry.id   AF-A0A7V2TUH9-F1
#
_cell.length_a   1.000
_cell.length_b   1.000
_cell.length_c   1.000
_cell.angle_alpha   90.00
_cell.angle_beta   90.00
_cell.angle_gamma   90.00
#
_symmetry.space_group_name_H-M   'P 1'
#
loop_
_entity.id
_entity.type
_entity.pdbx_description
1 polymer ?
#
loop_
_entity_poly.entity_id
_entity_poly.type
_entity_poly.pdbx_seq_one_letter_code
_entity_poly.pdbx_strand_id
1 'polypeptide(L)'
;MSGTLSWTTETIAGWGQYRPATVKICRPRSGHQVEEALRNPFKPILARGMGRSYGDAAQCSGGGILEMTALNRFRAFDADSGILDCEAGTTLSEILDWFVPRGWTLPVVPGTRMITVGGAIANDVHGKNHHVDGSFCAHVIDFDLLTPDRGVVRCSPEQEASLFQATAGGVGLTGIIFNARLRLEPIESAWLEVEYEPCPDLAHALAVLDATDAGFRYSVGWVDALSGDGRGRTVLTRGNWLPASALPPERCAAPLRVPRRPELSIPYRMPEWVLNPTSIRFFNAFNWKRFCSRKRAVIDMDRYFFPLDSVANWNRMYGRRGFVQYQATVPLESAQCLTELLRRSYQNGFFSFLGVLKRFGAGGIGMLSHPMPGYTLTLDFPV
;
A
#
# COMPACT_ATOMS: atom_id res chain seq x y z
N MET A 1 -15.59 18.92 -23.07
CA MET A 1 -16.90 19.42 -22.59
C MET A 1 -16.77 19.71 -21.10
N SER A 2 -16.63 20.98 -20.71
CA SER A 2 -16.54 21.42 -19.31
C SER A 2 -17.93 21.44 -18.69
N GLY A 3 -18.41 20.29 -18.21
CA GLY A 3 -19.57 20.26 -17.33
C GLY A 3 -19.23 20.96 -16.00
N THR A 4 -20.18 21.71 -15.45
CA THR A 4 -20.07 22.31 -14.11
C THR A 4 -19.81 21.23 -13.06
N LEU A 5 -18.94 21.52 -12.09
CA LEU A 5 -18.70 20.60 -10.97
C LEU A 5 -19.94 20.44 -10.10
N SER A 6 -20.49 19.23 -10.07
CA SER A 6 -21.57 18.87 -9.16
C SER A 6 -21.02 18.37 -7.83
N TRP A 7 -21.61 18.87 -6.74
CA TRP A 7 -21.29 18.45 -5.37
C TRP A 7 -22.47 17.71 -4.77
N THR A 8 -22.23 16.49 -4.29
CA THR A 8 -23.21 15.64 -3.62
C THR A 8 -22.90 15.55 -2.13
N THR A 9 -23.90 15.21 -1.32
CA THR A 9 -23.68 14.83 0.08
C THR A 9 -23.53 13.32 0.15
N GLU A 10 -22.42 12.82 0.67
CA GLU A 10 -22.17 11.37 0.81
C GLU A 10 -21.61 11.06 2.21
N THR A 11 -21.92 9.87 2.73
CA THR A 11 -21.27 9.36 3.94
C THR A 11 -20.16 8.42 3.53
N ILE A 12 -18.93 8.81 3.84
CA ILE A 12 -17.72 8.06 3.48
C ILE A 12 -16.98 7.59 4.74
N ALA A 13 -16.13 6.58 4.58
CA ALA A 13 -15.21 6.13 5.62
C ALA A 13 -13.87 5.74 4.98
N GLY A 14 -12.83 5.59 5.79
CA GLY A 14 -11.62 4.85 5.41
C GLY A 14 -11.90 3.36 5.14
N TRP A 15 -10.87 2.64 4.70
CA TRP A 15 -10.97 1.22 4.39
C TRP A 15 -11.38 0.36 5.59
N GLY A 16 -10.98 0.78 6.80
CA GLY A 16 -11.31 0.13 8.06
C GLY A 16 -12.78 0.24 8.47
N GLN A 17 -13.58 1.07 7.79
CA GLN A 17 -14.98 1.37 8.13
C GLN A 17 -15.17 1.92 9.55
N TYR A 18 -14.10 2.46 10.14
CA TYR A 18 -14.09 3.08 11.45
C TYR A 18 -14.35 4.59 11.32
N ARG A 19 -15.28 5.14 12.12
CA ARG A 19 -15.66 6.57 12.17
C ARG A 19 -16.01 7.20 10.80
N PRO A 20 -17.16 6.84 10.20
CA PRO A 20 -17.62 7.48 8.96
C PRO A 20 -17.89 8.98 9.14
N ALA A 21 -17.75 9.75 8.06
CA ALA A 21 -18.02 11.18 8.01
C ALA A 21 -18.99 11.51 6.86
N THR A 22 -19.91 12.45 7.10
CA THR A 22 -20.77 13.02 6.06
C THR A 22 -20.10 14.26 5.47
N VAL A 23 -19.91 14.26 4.16
CA VAL A 23 -19.09 15.25 3.44
C VAL A 23 -19.82 15.80 2.22
N LYS A 24 -19.36 16.95 1.72
CA LYS A 24 -19.64 17.39 0.35
C LYS A 24 -18.57 16.83 -0.57
N ILE A 25 -18.95 16.16 -1.65
CA ILE A 25 -17.99 15.50 -2.56
C ILE A 25 -18.25 15.85 -4.02
N CYS A 26 -17.18 16.06 -4.78
CA CYS A 26 -17.22 16.25 -6.23
C CYS A 26 -16.13 15.40 -6.91
N ARG A 27 -16.24 15.23 -8.24
CA ARG A 27 -15.41 14.32 -9.04
C ARG A 27 -14.79 15.06 -10.23
N PRO A 28 -13.70 15.82 -10.03
CA PRO A 28 -13.05 16.55 -11.12
C PRO A 28 -12.45 15.60 -12.17
N ARG A 29 -12.46 16.03 -13.43
CA ARG A 29 -11.96 15.31 -14.62
C ARG A 29 -10.91 16.10 -15.40
N SER A 30 -10.49 17.26 -14.88
CA SER A 30 -9.44 18.11 -15.45
C SER A 30 -8.81 18.97 -14.35
N GLY A 31 -7.57 19.44 -14.57
CA GLY A 31 -6.91 20.39 -13.66
C GLY A 31 -7.74 21.67 -13.43
N HIS A 32 -8.37 22.21 -14.47
CA HIS A 32 -9.27 23.36 -14.35
C HIS A 32 -10.42 23.11 -13.37
N GLN A 33 -10.99 21.91 -13.37
CA GLN A 33 -12.03 21.54 -12.42
C GLN A 33 -11.47 21.41 -10.99
N VAL A 34 -10.24 20.93 -10.82
CA VAL A 34 -9.59 20.94 -9.50
C VAL A 34 -9.47 22.37 -8.97
N GLU A 35 -9.07 23.32 -9.81
CA GLU A 35 -9.00 24.76 -9.46
C GLU A 35 -10.37 25.38 -9.15
N GLU A 36 -11.38 25.10 -9.97
CA GLU A 36 -12.76 25.53 -9.74
C GLU A 36 -13.29 25.00 -8.40
N ALA A 37 -13.03 23.74 -8.07
CA ALA A 37 -13.45 23.11 -6.83
C ALA A 37 -12.83 23.80 -5.59
N LEU A 38 -11.59 24.28 -5.67
CA LEU A 38 -10.97 25.00 -4.56
C LEU A 38 -11.60 26.37 -4.27
N ARG A 39 -12.39 26.95 -5.18
CA ARG A 39 -13.12 28.20 -4.93
C ARG A 39 -14.44 27.99 -4.21
N ASN A 40 -14.84 26.73 -3.99
CA ASN A 40 -16.10 26.39 -3.36
C ASN A 40 -16.09 26.65 -1.84
N PRO A 41 -17.23 27.04 -1.22
CA PRO A 41 -17.31 27.30 0.22
C PRO A 41 -17.17 26.08 1.14
N PHE A 42 -17.17 24.84 0.65
CA PHE A 42 -17.07 23.63 1.49
C PHE A 42 -15.66 23.41 2.06
N LYS A 43 -15.21 24.29 2.96
CA LYS A 43 -13.87 24.25 3.57
C LYS A 43 -13.86 23.47 4.90
N PRO A 44 -12.75 22.79 5.25
CA PRO A 44 -11.56 22.58 4.40
C PRO A 44 -11.86 21.60 3.26
N ILE A 45 -11.02 21.62 2.23
CA ILE A 45 -11.13 20.74 1.06
C ILE A 45 -9.95 19.77 1.04
N LEU A 46 -10.22 18.47 0.94
CA LEU A 46 -9.21 17.42 0.84
C LEU A 46 -9.33 16.61 -0.46
N ALA A 47 -8.20 16.11 -0.96
CA ALA A 47 -8.20 15.10 -2.02
C ALA A 47 -8.54 13.72 -1.44
N ARG A 48 -9.26 12.92 -2.23
CA ARG A 48 -9.52 11.51 -1.95
C ARG A 48 -9.23 10.68 -3.20
N GLY A 49 -8.33 9.72 -3.07
CA GLY A 49 -8.12 8.68 -4.08
C GLY A 49 -9.13 7.54 -3.93
N MET A 50 -8.65 6.29 -3.99
CA MET A 50 -9.48 5.08 -3.86
C MET A 50 -9.97 4.79 -2.42
N GLY A 51 -9.73 5.67 -1.44
CA GLY A 51 -10.18 5.48 -0.06
C GLY A 51 -9.57 4.27 0.66
N ARG A 52 -8.32 3.90 0.33
CA ARG A 52 -7.63 2.73 0.90
C ARG A 52 -6.86 2.99 2.19
N SER A 53 -6.62 4.25 2.57
CA SER A 53 -6.19 4.56 3.93
C SER A 53 -7.25 4.07 4.92
N TYR A 54 -6.82 3.44 6.00
CA TYR A 54 -7.72 2.73 6.91
C TYR A 54 -8.53 3.69 7.79
N GLY A 55 -7.89 4.77 8.24
CA GLY A 55 -8.47 5.81 9.09
C GLY A 55 -9.08 6.97 8.31
N ASP A 56 -8.98 8.17 8.86
CA ASP A 56 -9.71 9.36 8.46
C ASP A 56 -8.90 10.37 7.63
N ALA A 57 -7.69 10.03 7.19
CA ALA A 57 -6.81 10.92 6.43
C ALA A 57 -7.46 11.51 5.15
N ALA A 58 -8.41 10.79 4.54
CA ALA A 58 -9.08 11.21 3.31
C ALA A 58 -10.58 11.51 3.51
N GLN A 59 -10.93 12.08 4.67
CA GLN A 59 -12.28 12.56 4.99
C GLN A 59 -12.22 13.80 5.89
N CYS A 60 -13.22 14.68 5.78
CA CYS A 60 -13.38 15.82 6.67
C CYS A 60 -14.85 16.11 6.89
N SER A 61 -15.35 15.87 8.11
CA SER A 61 -16.77 16.06 8.43
C SER A 61 -17.18 17.53 8.21
N GLY A 62 -18.22 17.76 7.42
CA GLY A 62 -18.68 19.10 7.05
C GLY A 62 -17.82 19.83 6.01
N GLY A 63 -16.68 19.27 5.62
CA GLY A 63 -15.80 19.80 4.58
C GLY A 63 -16.11 19.26 3.17
N GLY A 64 -15.26 19.66 2.22
CA GLY A 64 -15.30 19.26 0.83
C GLY A 64 -14.29 18.16 0.51
N ILE A 65 -14.67 17.23 -0.35
CA ILE A 65 -13.83 16.13 -0.84
C ILE A 65 -13.78 16.19 -2.37
N LEU A 66 -12.58 16.14 -2.91
CA LEU A 66 -12.33 15.94 -4.34
C LEU A 66 -11.98 14.47 -4.54
N GLU A 67 -12.90 13.69 -5.08
CA GLU A 67 -12.61 12.33 -5.48
C GLU A 67 -11.87 12.34 -6.82
N MET A 68 -10.56 12.09 -6.75
CA MET A 68 -9.62 12.32 -7.84
C MET A 68 -9.62 11.20 -8.89
N THR A 69 -10.33 10.09 -8.65
CA THR A 69 -10.27 8.88 -9.48
C THR A 69 -10.73 9.06 -10.92
N ALA A 70 -11.46 10.14 -11.22
CA ALA A 70 -11.88 10.48 -12.59
C ALA A 70 -10.83 11.31 -13.37
N LEU A 71 -9.72 11.68 -12.71
CA LEU A 71 -8.53 12.33 -13.28
C LEU A 71 -7.41 11.28 -13.36
N ASN A 72 -7.53 10.32 -14.29
CA ASN A 72 -6.73 9.10 -14.36
C ASN A 72 -6.03 8.85 -15.71
N ARG A 73 -5.76 9.86 -16.52
CA ARG A 73 -5.12 9.70 -17.84
C ARG A 73 -3.61 9.49 -17.73
N PHE A 74 -3.09 8.58 -18.55
CA PHE A 74 -1.68 8.61 -18.96
C PHE A 74 -1.48 9.74 -19.97
N ARG A 75 -0.55 10.65 -19.68
CA ARG A 75 -0.30 11.85 -20.48
C ARG A 75 0.87 11.65 -21.45
N ALA A 76 1.94 11.01 -20.99
CA ALA A 76 3.08 10.65 -21.81
C ALA A 76 3.84 9.47 -21.19
N PHE A 77 4.54 8.70 -22.03
CA PHE A 77 5.51 7.70 -21.59
C PHE A 77 6.73 7.73 -22.50
N ASP A 78 7.91 7.89 -21.91
CA ASP A 78 9.19 7.76 -22.57
C ASP A 78 9.73 6.34 -22.33
N ALA A 79 9.79 5.55 -23.39
CA ALA A 79 10.23 4.16 -23.33
C ALA A 79 11.75 4.00 -23.24
N ASP A 80 12.53 5.04 -23.57
CA ASP A 80 13.99 4.99 -23.46
C ASP A 80 14.40 5.29 -22.01
N SER A 81 13.73 6.24 -21.35
CA SER A 81 14.04 6.63 -19.98
C SER A 81 13.15 5.96 -18.91
N GLY A 82 12.07 5.29 -19.31
CA GLY A 82 11.07 4.70 -18.40
C GLY A 82 10.25 5.73 -17.62
N ILE A 83 10.06 6.95 -18.15
CA ILE A 83 9.37 8.03 -17.43
C ILE A 83 7.89 8.06 -17.83
N LEU A 84 7.00 7.93 -16.85
CA LEU A 84 5.55 8.03 -17.01
C LEU A 84 5.04 9.38 -16.46
N ASP A 85 4.41 10.19 -17.30
CA ASP A 85 3.58 11.33 -16.89
C ASP A 85 2.11 10.88 -16.84
N CYS A 86 1.50 10.99 -15.66
CA CYS A 86 0.11 10.59 -15.44
C CYS A 86 -0.61 11.54 -14.48
N GLU A 87 -1.93 11.54 -14.60
CA GLU A 87 -2.79 12.24 -13.66
C GLU A 87 -2.81 11.54 -12.28
N ALA A 88 -2.93 12.31 -11.19
CA ALA A 88 -2.79 11.79 -9.83
C ALA A 88 -3.90 10.83 -9.39
N GLY A 89 -5.02 10.80 -10.11
CA GLY A 89 -6.11 9.84 -9.91
C GLY A 89 -5.87 8.47 -10.53
N THR A 90 -4.87 8.34 -11.41
CA THR A 90 -4.46 7.05 -11.97
C THR A 90 -4.11 6.08 -10.85
N THR A 91 -4.61 4.86 -10.95
CA THR A 91 -4.35 3.79 -9.99
C THR A 91 -3.07 3.02 -10.33
N LEU A 92 -2.44 2.44 -9.31
CA LEU A 92 -1.29 1.56 -9.57
C LEU A 92 -1.71 0.32 -10.35
N SER A 93 -2.95 -0.17 -10.20
CA SER A 93 -3.49 -1.24 -11.05
C SER A 93 -3.48 -0.85 -12.52
N GLU A 94 -4.00 0.33 -12.88
CA GLU A 94 -3.99 0.79 -14.27
C GLU A 94 -2.56 0.87 -14.82
N ILE A 95 -1.61 1.38 -14.04
CA ILE A 95 -0.19 1.43 -14.42
C ILE A 95 0.35 0.01 -14.65
N LEU A 96 0.21 -0.88 -13.67
CA LEU A 96 0.75 -2.24 -13.76
C LEU A 96 0.13 -3.03 -14.92
N ASP A 97 -1.19 -2.96 -15.09
CA ASP A 97 -1.91 -3.67 -16.16
C ASP A 97 -1.48 -3.18 -17.56
N TRP A 98 -1.12 -1.89 -17.69
CA TRP A 98 -0.66 -1.32 -18.95
C TRP A 98 0.84 -1.56 -19.20
N PHE A 99 1.69 -1.39 -18.19
CA PHE A 99 3.14 -1.31 -18.39
C PHE A 99 3.86 -2.64 -18.17
N VAL A 100 3.36 -3.55 -17.33
CA VAL A 100 4.00 -4.87 -17.11
C VAL A 100 4.08 -5.69 -18.41
N PRO A 101 3.01 -5.79 -19.23
CA PRO A 101 3.12 -6.46 -20.53
C PRO A 101 4.12 -5.83 -21.51
N ARG A 102 4.57 -4.59 -21.25
CA ARG A 102 5.54 -3.83 -22.04
C ARG A 102 6.94 -3.85 -21.44
N GLY A 103 7.17 -4.65 -20.39
CA GLY A 103 8.48 -4.80 -19.74
C GLY A 103 8.79 -3.72 -18.72
N TRP A 104 7.77 -3.03 -18.18
CA TRP A 104 7.95 -1.95 -17.21
C TRP A 104 7.07 -2.17 -15.96
N THR A 105 7.61 -1.88 -14.78
CA THR A 105 6.84 -1.91 -13.53
C THR A 105 7.13 -0.70 -12.65
N LEU A 106 6.32 -0.52 -11.61
CA LEU A 106 6.61 0.42 -10.54
C LEU A 106 7.70 -0.16 -9.63
N PRO A 107 8.76 0.62 -9.29
CA PRO A 107 9.81 0.14 -8.40
C PRO A 107 9.28 -0.23 -7.01
N VAL A 108 8.33 0.55 -6.48
CA VAL A 108 7.72 0.31 -5.17
C VAL A 108 6.21 0.16 -5.30
N VAL A 109 5.68 -0.95 -4.81
CA VAL A 109 4.23 -1.23 -4.73
C VAL A 109 3.84 -1.65 -3.31
N PRO A 110 2.73 -1.15 -2.75
CA PRO A 110 2.24 -1.57 -1.44
C PRO A 110 1.50 -2.92 -1.53
N GLY A 111 0.90 -3.37 -0.42
CA GLY A 111 0.17 -4.65 -0.37
C GLY A 111 -1.13 -4.70 -1.18
N THR A 112 -1.56 -3.59 -1.77
CA THR A 112 -2.69 -3.51 -2.70
C THR A 112 -2.36 -2.57 -3.86
N ARG A 113 -2.74 -2.93 -5.08
CA ARG A 113 -2.58 -2.05 -6.26
C ARG A 113 -3.76 -1.09 -6.45
N MET A 114 -4.78 -1.19 -5.59
CA MET A 114 -6.02 -0.41 -5.67
C MET A 114 -5.92 0.97 -5.00
N ILE A 115 -4.79 1.66 -5.16
CA ILE A 115 -4.55 3.04 -4.69
C ILE A 115 -4.22 3.95 -5.88
N THR A 116 -4.44 5.25 -5.73
CA THR A 116 -4.05 6.24 -6.74
C THR A 116 -2.62 6.72 -6.56
N VAL A 117 -1.99 7.26 -7.62
CA VAL A 117 -0.67 7.90 -7.58
C VAL A 117 -0.64 9.03 -6.54
N GLY A 118 -1.65 9.90 -6.51
CA GLY A 118 -1.74 10.98 -5.53
C GLY A 118 -1.83 10.46 -4.09
N GLY A 119 -2.56 9.36 -3.88
CA GLY A 119 -2.62 8.70 -2.57
C GLY A 119 -1.29 8.04 -2.16
N ALA A 120 -0.58 7.47 -3.14
CA ALA A 120 0.74 6.87 -2.95
C ALA A 120 1.78 7.92 -2.53
N ILE A 121 1.79 9.10 -3.19
CA ILE A 121 2.67 10.22 -2.84
C ILE A 121 2.30 10.83 -1.49
N ALA A 122 1.01 11.12 -1.26
CA ALA A 122 0.54 11.75 -0.04
C ALA A 122 0.83 10.93 1.22
N ASN A 123 0.93 9.60 1.12
CA ASN A 123 1.27 8.73 2.25
C ASN A 123 2.71 8.18 2.18
N ASP A 124 3.48 8.57 1.17
CA ASP A 124 4.82 8.03 0.86
C ASP A 124 4.89 6.50 1.04
N VAL A 125 4.00 5.80 0.34
CA VAL A 125 3.75 4.38 0.58
C VAL A 125 4.98 3.51 0.37
N HIS A 126 5.09 2.41 1.12
CA HIS A 126 6.25 1.52 1.09
C HIS A 126 5.88 0.10 0.64
N GLY A 127 6.84 -0.60 0.03
CA GLY A 127 6.68 -1.97 -0.46
C GLY A 127 7.30 -3.04 0.43
N LYS A 128 7.48 -4.23 -0.16
CA LYS A 128 8.26 -5.34 0.43
C LYS A 128 9.77 -5.17 0.23
N ASN A 129 10.17 -4.22 -0.59
CA ASN A 129 11.54 -3.89 -0.97
C ASN A 129 12.05 -2.61 -0.33
N HIS A 130 11.36 -2.09 0.69
CA HIS A 130 11.72 -0.80 1.27
C HIS A 130 13.16 -0.75 1.80
N HIS A 131 13.73 -1.88 2.22
CA HIS A 131 15.13 -1.96 2.65
C HIS A 131 16.15 -1.78 1.52
N VAL A 132 15.74 -1.95 0.26
CA VAL A 132 16.59 -1.77 -0.94
C VAL A 132 16.21 -0.50 -1.69
N ASP A 133 14.93 -0.33 -2.00
CA ASP A 133 14.43 0.67 -2.93
C ASP A 133 13.82 1.90 -2.24
N GLY A 134 13.60 1.84 -0.92
CA GLY A 134 12.94 2.91 -0.16
C GLY A 134 11.43 2.96 -0.40
N SER A 135 10.86 4.16 -0.29
CA SER A 135 9.43 4.44 -0.41
C SER A 135 9.05 4.96 -1.79
N PHE A 136 7.74 5.07 -2.07
CA PHE A 136 7.23 5.46 -3.38
C PHE A 136 7.78 6.81 -3.85
N CYS A 137 7.90 7.79 -2.95
CA CYS A 137 8.37 9.12 -3.32
C CYS A 137 9.84 9.15 -3.77
N ALA A 138 10.65 8.14 -3.42
CA ALA A 138 12.02 8.00 -3.92
C ALA A 138 12.09 7.81 -5.45
N HIS A 139 10.97 7.44 -6.08
CA HIS A 139 10.86 7.20 -7.52
C HIS A 139 9.98 8.24 -8.24
N VAL A 140 9.58 9.31 -7.54
CA VAL A 140 8.84 10.43 -8.11
C VAL A 140 9.84 11.45 -8.62
N ILE A 141 9.69 11.84 -9.89
CA ILE A 141 10.55 12.85 -10.53
C ILE A 141 10.04 14.24 -10.16
N ASP A 142 8.74 14.47 -10.33
CA ASP A 142 8.06 15.69 -9.89
C ASP A 142 6.54 15.49 -9.86
N PHE A 143 5.84 16.46 -9.28
CA PHE A 143 4.39 16.56 -9.37
C PHE A 143 3.92 18.02 -9.43
N ASP A 144 2.72 18.21 -9.98
CA ASP A 144 1.99 19.48 -9.92
C ASP A 144 1.11 19.49 -8.66
N LEU A 145 1.36 20.46 -7.79
CA LEU A 145 0.61 20.69 -6.56
C LEU A 145 -0.20 21.99 -6.67
N LEU A 146 -1.51 21.89 -6.53
CA LEU A 146 -2.37 23.05 -6.40
C LEU A 146 -2.44 23.49 -4.93
N THR A 147 -1.91 24.68 -4.66
CA THR A 147 -1.89 25.33 -3.34
C THR A 147 -2.98 26.42 -3.26
N PRO A 148 -3.55 26.69 -2.07
CA PRO A 148 -4.57 27.73 -1.91
C PRO A 148 -4.09 29.15 -2.22
N ASP A 149 -2.82 29.46 -1.98
CA ASP A 149 -2.23 30.80 -2.02
C ASP A 149 -1.33 31.04 -3.23
N ARG A 150 -0.58 30.03 -3.71
CA ARG A 150 0.36 30.17 -4.84
C ARG A 150 -0.21 29.65 -6.17
N GLY A 151 -1.38 29.03 -6.17
CA GLY A 151 -1.89 28.32 -7.33
C GLY A 151 -1.09 27.05 -7.61
N VAL A 152 -0.85 26.73 -8.89
CA VAL A 152 -0.13 25.52 -9.31
C VAL A 152 1.38 25.71 -9.13
N VAL A 153 1.99 24.82 -8.36
CA VAL A 153 3.44 24.77 -8.13
C VAL A 153 3.95 23.39 -8.54
N ARG A 154 4.96 23.35 -9.43
CA ARG A 154 5.68 22.11 -9.76
C ARG A 154 6.77 21.88 -8.72
N CYS A 155 6.73 20.71 -8.09
CA CYS A 155 7.64 20.32 -7.01
C CYS A 155 8.46 19.10 -7.43
N SER A 156 9.77 19.15 -7.24
CA SER A 156 10.73 18.06 -7.43
C SER A 156 11.79 18.08 -6.31
N PRO A 157 12.67 17.08 -6.22
CA PRO A 157 13.81 17.14 -5.29
C PRO A 157 14.74 18.35 -5.51
N GLU A 158 14.80 18.90 -6.72
CA GLU A 158 15.65 20.04 -7.10
C GLU A 158 14.89 21.37 -7.19
N GLN A 159 13.57 21.35 -7.41
CA GLN A 159 12.71 22.53 -7.53
C GLN A 159 11.63 22.52 -6.46
N GLU A 160 11.54 23.57 -5.64
CA GLU A 160 10.60 23.63 -4.51
C GLU A 160 10.80 22.43 -3.54
N ALA A 161 12.05 22.02 -3.34
CA ALA A 161 12.44 20.81 -2.62
C ALA A 161 11.79 20.68 -1.23
N SER A 162 11.71 21.78 -0.47
CA SER A 162 11.06 21.77 0.84
C SER A 162 9.56 21.47 0.75
N LEU A 163 8.87 21.99 -0.28
CA LEU A 163 7.46 21.69 -0.50
C LEU A 163 7.29 20.25 -1.00
N PHE A 164 8.19 19.78 -1.87
CA PHE A 164 8.22 18.38 -2.30
C PHE A 164 8.32 17.42 -1.09
N GLN A 165 9.27 17.66 -0.19
CA GLN A 165 9.46 16.88 1.05
C GLN A 165 8.28 17.01 2.03
N ALA A 166 7.65 18.18 2.12
CA ALA A 166 6.47 18.37 2.96
C ALA A 166 5.23 17.62 2.41
N THR A 167 5.10 17.53 1.08
CA THR A 167 3.99 16.83 0.43
C THR A 167 4.17 15.31 0.42
N ALA A 168 5.40 14.82 0.24
CA ALA A 168 5.71 13.40 0.37
C ALA A 168 5.43 12.93 1.80
N GLY A 169 4.42 12.08 2.00
CA GLY A 169 3.96 11.69 3.34
C GLY A 169 3.17 12.78 4.08
N GLY A 170 2.88 13.91 3.43
CA GLY A 170 2.14 15.05 3.99
C GLY A 170 0.63 14.83 4.13
N VAL A 171 0.14 13.62 3.88
CA VAL A 171 -1.24 13.16 4.00
C VAL A 171 -2.28 14.08 3.32
N GLY A 172 -1.86 14.77 2.25
CA GLY A 172 -2.72 15.66 1.46
C GLY A 172 -2.94 17.05 2.06
N LEU A 173 -2.17 17.44 3.09
CA LEU A 173 -2.36 18.69 3.83
C LEU A 173 -1.58 19.90 3.25
N THR A 174 -0.72 19.68 2.25
CA THR A 174 0.04 20.75 1.58
C THR A 174 -0.67 21.29 0.34
N GLY A 175 -1.70 20.61 -0.17
CA GLY A 175 -2.40 20.96 -1.41
C GLY A 175 -2.94 19.72 -2.14
N ILE A 176 -3.43 19.94 -3.37
CA ILE A 176 -3.99 18.87 -4.20
C ILE A 176 -3.00 18.50 -5.30
N ILE A 177 -2.48 17.27 -5.25
CA ILE A 177 -1.67 16.71 -6.34
C ILE A 177 -2.62 16.31 -7.47
N PHE A 178 -2.36 16.76 -8.70
CA PHE A 178 -3.22 16.43 -9.85
C PHE A 178 -2.47 15.84 -11.05
N ASN A 179 -1.16 16.03 -11.17
CA ASN A 179 -0.28 15.29 -12.10
C ASN A 179 1.00 14.87 -11.40
N ALA A 180 1.64 13.79 -11.87
CA ALA A 180 2.95 13.36 -11.41
C ALA A 180 3.75 12.70 -12.54
N ARG A 181 5.07 12.86 -12.50
CA ARG A 181 6.03 12.10 -13.32
C ARG A 181 6.72 11.06 -12.45
N LEU A 182 6.66 9.80 -12.86
CA LEU A 182 7.18 8.64 -12.14
C LEU A 182 8.26 7.96 -12.96
N ARG A 183 9.29 7.43 -12.28
CA ARG A 183 10.27 6.53 -12.90
C ARG A 183 9.77 5.09 -12.76
N LEU A 184 9.49 4.44 -13.89
CA LEU A 184 9.28 3.00 -13.96
C LEU A 184 10.63 2.28 -14.07
N GLU A 185 10.64 0.99 -13.77
CA GLU A 185 11.82 0.14 -13.94
C GLU A 185 11.57 -0.97 -14.97
N PRO A 186 12.61 -1.38 -15.71
CA PRO A 186 12.49 -2.47 -16.65
C PRO A 186 12.41 -3.83 -15.93
N ILE A 187 11.61 -4.73 -16.47
CA ILE A 187 11.52 -6.14 -16.04
C ILE A 187 11.54 -7.06 -17.25
N GLU A 188 12.22 -8.20 -17.11
CA GLU A 188 12.24 -9.23 -18.15
C GLU A 188 11.08 -10.22 -18.01
N SER A 189 10.54 -10.38 -16.80
CA SER A 189 9.41 -11.25 -16.54
C SER A 189 8.51 -10.71 -15.43
N ALA A 190 7.25 -11.17 -15.42
CA ALA A 190 6.28 -10.89 -14.36
C ALA A 190 6.30 -11.95 -13.25
N TRP A 191 7.42 -12.66 -13.07
CA TRP A 191 7.57 -13.78 -12.15
C TRP A 191 8.74 -13.56 -11.21
N LEU A 192 8.59 -14.07 -9.99
CA LEU A 192 9.59 -14.01 -8.95
C LEU A 192 9.96 -15.42 -8.51
N GLU A 193 11.25 -15.63 -8.24
CA GLU A 193 11.68 -16.74 -7.39
C GLU A 193 11.53 -16.31 -5.94
N VAL A 194 10.84 -17.13 -5.16
CA VAL A 194 10.46 -16.83 -3.78
C VAL A 194 10.87 -17.97 -2.86
N GLU A 195 11.53 -17.61 -1.77
CA GLU A 195 11.87 -18.49 -0.67
C GLU A 195 10.93 -18.30 0.51
N TYR A 196 10.59 -19.42 1.16
CA TYR A 196 9.80 -19.44 2.39
C TYR A 196 10.66 -19.98 3.52
N GLU A 197 10.80 -19.20 4.58
CA GLU A 197 11.58 -19.55 5.76
C GLU A 197 10.73 -19.49 7.03
N PRO A 198 10.26 -20.65 7.54
CA PRO A 198 9.55 -20.73 8.80
C PRO A 198 10.47 -20.44 9.98
N CYS A 199 10.07 -19.46 10.79
CA CYS A 199 10.77 -19.02 11.99
C CYS A 199 9.90 -19.35 13.22
N PRO A 200 10.45 -19.99 14.26
CA PRO A 200 9.68 -20.41 15.43
C PRO A 200 9.13 -19.24 16.26
N ASP A 201 9.76 -18.07 16.18
CA ASP A 201 9.38 -16.85 16.89
C ASP A 201 9.89 -15.59 16.16
N LEU A 202 9.48 -14.42 16.64
CA LEU A 202 9.89 -13.12 16.13
C LEU A 202 11.40 -12.93 16.24
N ALA A 203 12.02 -13.26 17.37
CA ALA A 203 13.45 -13.04 17.57
C ALA A 203 14.29 -13.76 16.49
N HIS A 204 13.94 -15.02 16.19
CA HIS A 204 14.55 -15.76 15.09
C HIS A 204 14.26 -15.11 13.73
N ALA A 205 13.03 -14.68 13.48
CA ALA A 205 12.68 -14.01 12.22
C ALA A 205 13.47 -12.72 11.99
N LEU A 206 13.65 -11.90 13.03
CA LEU A 206 14.45 -10.68 12.95
C LEU A 206 15.93 -10.99 12.66
N ALA A 207 16.51 -11.99 13.34
CA ALA A 207 17.88 -12.42 13.06
C ALA A 207 18.07 -12.91 11.62
N VAL A 208 17.09 -13.63 11.08
CA VAL A 208 17.11 -14.08 9.68
C VAL A 208 16.99 -12.90 8.72
N LEU A 209 16.11 -11.93 8.98
CA LEU A 209 16.01 -10.70 8.18
C LEU A 209 17.34 -9.94 8.17
N ASP A 210 17.96 -9.77 9.35
CA ASP A 210 19.26 -9.10 9.47
C ASP A 210 20.36 -9.78 8.67
N ALA A 211 20.41 -11.12 8.70
CA ALA A 211 21.44 -11.90 8.03
C ALA A 211 21.24 -12.02 6.51
N THR A 212 19.99 -11.96 6.02
CA THR A 212 19.67 -12.39 4.65
C THR A 212 19.06 -11.32 3.76
N ASP A 213 18.48 -10.24 4.30
CA ASP A 213 17.76 -9.23 3.48
C ASP A 213 18.63 -8.59 2.40
N ALA A 214 19.95 -8.49 2.61
CA ALA A 214 20.88 -7.98 1.59
C ALA A 214 20.93 -8.83 0.31
N GLY A 215 20.55 -10.11 0.38
CA GLY A 215 20.48 -11.02 -0.77
C GLY A 215 19.11 -11.05 -1.47
N PHE A 216 18.11 -10.34 -0.94
CA PHE A 216 16.75 -10.33 -1.48
C PHE A 216 16.25 -8.93 -1.68
N ARG A 217 15.81 -8.61 -2.89
CA ARG A 217 15.17 -7.34 -3.19
C ARG A 217 13.86 -7.18 -2.43
N TYR A 218 13.09 -8.25 -2.28
CA TYR A 218 11.79 -8.21 -1.58
C TYR A 218 11.80 -9.14 -0.37
N SER A 219 11.32 -8.64 0.78
CA SER A 219 11.24 -9.38 2.04
C SER A 219 9.98 -9.01 2.82
N VAL A 220 9.26 -10.02 3.32
CA VAL A 220 8.10 -9.84 4.20
C VAL A 220 7.85 -11.08 5.05
N GLY A 221 7.42 -10.91 6.29
CA GLY A 221 6.98 -11.97 7.18
C GLY A 221 5.48 -11.96 7.38
N TRP A 222 4.83 -13.13 7.26
CA TRP A 222 3.52 -13.33 7.86
C TRP A 222 3.69 -13.76 9.31
N VAL A 223 3.03 -13.08 10.25
CA VAL A 223 3.16 -13.32 11.69
C VAL A 223 1.88 -13.94 12.25
N ASP A 224 2.01 -15.05 12.96
CA ASP A 224 0.95 -15.60 13.80
C ASP A 224 0.94 -14.86 15.14
N ALA A 225 0.13 -13.82 15.24
CA ALA A 225 0.00 -12.99 16.43
C ALA A 225 -0.77 -13.65 17.60
N LEU A 226 -1.23 -14.89 17.44
CA LEU A 226 -2.10 -15.56 18.42
C LEU A 226 -1.28 -16.40 19.43
N SER A 227 -0.34 -15.76 20.14
CA SER A 227 0.46 -16.41 21.20
C SER A 227 0.44 -15.57 22.48
N GLY A 228 0.11 -16.19 23.62
CA GLY A 228 -0.02 -15.50 24.91
C GLY A 228 1.29 -14.99 25.50
N ASP A 229 2.43 -15.54 25.08
CA ASP A 229 3.76 -15.09 25.46
C ASP A 229 4.37 -14.10 24.45
N GLY A 230 3.63 -13.75 23.39
CA GLY A 230 4.09 -12.80 22.36
C GLY A 230 5.16 -13.34 21.41
N ARG A 231 5.48 -14.65 21.42
CA ARG A 231 6.53 -15.22 20.56
C ARG A 231 6.34 -14.92 19.08
N GLY A 232 5.11 -14.97 18.59
CA GLY A 232 4.78 -14.58 17.21
C GLY A 232 5.54 -15.38 16.14
N ARG A 233 5.30 -16.70 16.04
CA ARG A 233 5.92 -17.50 14.98
C ARG A 233 5.65 -16.87 13.61
N THR A 234 6.66 -16.88 12.76
CA THR A 234 6.67 -16.06 11.54
C THR A 234 7.08 -16.92 10.36
N VAL A 235 6.52 -16.69 9.19
CA VAL A 235 7.08 -17.24 7.95
C VAL A 235 7.55 -16.09 7.07
N LEU A 236 8.87 -16.00 6.90
CA LEU A 236 9.47 -15.05 5.99
C LEU A 236 9.28 -15.53 4.56
N THR A 237 8.93 -14.60 3.68
CA THR A 237 8.72 -14.78 2.26
C THR A 237 9.58 -13.76 1.53
N ARG A 238 10.72 -14.20 1.02
CA ARG A 238 11.72 -13.36 0.37
C ARG A 238 11.82 -13.69 -1.10
N GLY A 239 12.10 -12.74 -1.97
CA GLY A 239 12.16 -13.02 -3.41
C GLY A 239 12.85 -11.97 -4.25
N ASN A 240 13.13 -12.37 -5.48
CA ASN A 240 13.75 -11.56 -6.52
C ASN A 240 13.01 -11.77 -7.85
N TRP A 241 13.06 -10.78 -8.74
CA TRP A 241 12.60 -10.96 -10.12
C TRP A 241 13.38 -12.09 -10.79
N LEU A 242 12.67 -12.94 -11.52
CA LEU A 242 13.30 -13.99 -12.31
C LEU A 242 13.61 -13.44 -13.70
N PRO A 243 14.85 -13.56 -14.22
CA PRO A 243 15.14 -13.18 -15.59
C PRO A 243 14.37 -14.10 -16.56
N ALA A 244 14.08 -13.60 -17.77
CA ALA A 244 13.28 -14.36 -18.73
C ALA A 244 13.92 -15.71 -19.11
N SER A 245 15.26 -15.75 -19.09
CA SER A 245 16.07 -16.94 -19.38
C SER A 245 15.99 -18.04 -18.30
N ALA A 246 15.61 -17.70 -17.06
CA ALA A 246 15.50 -18.64 -15.96
C ALA A 246 14.07 -19.15 -15.73
N LEU A 247 13.11 -18.73 -16.57
CA LEU A 247 11.73 -19.18 -16.47
C LEU A 247 11.58 -20.66 -16.83
N PRO A 248 10.59 -21.36 -16.24
CA PRO A 248 10.17 -22.67 -16.73
C PRO A 248 9.73 -22.60 -18.20
N PRO A 249 9.98 -23.65 -19.03
CA PRO A 249 9.70 -23.63 -20.47
C PRO A 249 8.28 -23.18 -20.86
N GLU A 250 7.27 -23.56 -20.06
CA GLU A 250 5.88 -23.20 -20.25
C GLU A 250 5.61 -21.68 -20.17
N ARG A 251 6.47 -20.94 -19.48
CA ARG A 251 6.34 -19.49 -19.21
C ARG A 251 7.26 -18.64 -20.09
N CYS A 252 8.30 -19.24 -20.67
CA CYS A 252 9.26 -18.53 -21.53
C CYS A 252 8.61 -17.89 -22.77
N ALA A 253 7.52 -18.46 -23.29
CA ALA A 253 6.81 -17.92 -24.44
C ALA A 253 6.09 -16.58 -24.16
N ALA A 254 5.78 -16.29 -22.89
CA ALA A 254 5.07 -15.07 -22.50
C ALA A 254 5.55 -14.63 -21.09
N PRO A 255 6.82 -14.20 -20.95
CA PRO A 255 7.46 -14.00 -19.65
C PRO A 255 6.80 -12.85 -18.85
N LEU A 256 6.22 -11.87 -19.54
CA LEU A 256 5.55 -10.70 -18.97
C LEU A 256 4.04 -10.89 -18.77
N ARG A 257 3.48 -12.05 -19.13
CA ARG A 257 2.04 -12.30 -19.00
C ARG A 257 1.69 -12.64 -17.56
N VAL A 258 0.99 -11.72 -16.90
CA VAL A 258 0.38 -11.97 -15.59
C VAL A 258 -0.88 -12.83 -15.76
N PRO A 259 -1.01 -13.97 -15.04
CA PRO A 259 -2.21 -14.80 -15.09
C PRO A 259 -3.44 -14.05 -14.54
N ARG A 260 -4.53 -14.00 -15.32
CA ARG A 260 -5.82 -13.50 -14.82
C ARG A 260 -6.41 -14.47 -13.80
N ARG A 261 -6.95 -13.94 -12.71
CA ARG A 261 -7.61 -14.73 -11.66
C ARG A 261 -9.06 -14.29 -11.51
N PRO A 262 -9.96 -15.20 -11.13
CA PRO A 262 -11.30 -14.81 -10.74
C PRO A 262 -11.22 -13.91 -9.50
N GLU A 263 -11.87 -12.76 -9.55
CA GLU A 263 -12.08 -11.90 -8.40
C GLU A 263 -13.14 -12.53 -7.51
N LEU A 264 -12.72 -13.06 -6.36
CA LEU A 264 -13.65 -13.44 -5.31
C LEU A 264 -14.10 -12.15 -4.61
N SER A 265 -15.34 -12.08 -4.17
CA SER A 265 -15.84 -10.93 -3.40
C SER A 265 -16.60 -11.44 -2.20
N ILE A 266 -16.46 -10.76 -1.06
CA ILE A 266 -17.25 -11.05 0.14
C ILE A 266 -18.51 -10.16 0.07
N PRO A 267 -19.68 -10.72 -0.28
CA PRO A 267 -20.86 -9.91 -0.59
C PRO A 267 -21.48 -9.26 0.64
N TYR A 268 -21.41 -9.92 1.80
CA TYR A 268 -22.06 -9.49 3.02
C TYR A 268 -21.06 -9.32 4.17
N ARG A 269 -21.37 -8.42 5.10
CA ARG A 269 -20.60 -8.27 6.34
C ARG A 269 -20.83 -9.49 7.23
N MET A 270 -19.76 -10.13 7.67
CA MET A 270 -19.84 -11.29 8.53
C MET A 270 -20.37 -10.90 9.93
N PRO A 271 -21.09 -11.80 10.62
CA PRO A 271 -21.43 -11.59 12.02
C PRO A 271 -20.18 -11.40 12.90
N GLU A 272 -20.29 -10.59 13.96
CA GLU A 272 -19.16 -10.23 14.84
C GLU A 272 -18.50 -11.45 15.51
N TRP A 273 -19.24 -12.54 15.69
CA TRP A 273 -18.72 -13.79 16.28
C TRP A 273 -17.86 -14.62 15.32
N VAL A 274 -17.84 -14.33 14.01
CA VAL A 274 -17.08 -15.11 13.03
C VAL A 274 -15.57 -14.98 13.26
N LEU A 275 -15.09 -13.78 13.60
CA LEU A 275 -13.68 -13.54 13.93
C LEU A 275 -13.47 -13.67 15.44
N ASN A 276 -13.40 -14.90 15.92
CA ASN A 276 -13.10 -15.23 17.31
C ASN A 276 -11.74 -15.97 17.43
N PRO A 277 -11.14 -16.09 18.63
CA PRO A 277 -9.83 -16.74 18.81
C PRO A 277 -9.72 -18.14 18.20
N THR A 278 -10.80 -18.94 18.26
CA THR A 278 -10.82 -20.30 17.71
C THR A 278 -10.72 -20.29 16.17
N SER A 279 -11.49 -19.42 15.51
CA SER A 279 -11.46 -19.25 14.06
C SER A 279 -10.10 -18.74 13.57
N ILE A 280 -9.52 -17.75 14.29
CA ILE A 280 -8.19 -17.20 14.01
C ILE A 280 -7.13 -18.29 14.17
N ARG A 281 -7.20 -19.10 15.24
CA ARG A 281 -6.27 -20.20 15.47
C ARG A 281 -6.29 -21.22 14.33
N PHE A 282 -7.47 -21.61 13.86
CA PHE A 282 -7.59 -22.54 12.74
C PHE A 282 -7.02 -21.95 11.45
N PHE A 283 -7.35 -20.69 11.14
CA PHE A 283 -6.82 -19.97 9.99
C PHE A 283 -5.29 -19.84 10.04
N ASN A 284 -4.73 -19.50 11.19
CA ASN A 284 -3.29 -19.36 11.37
C ASN A 284 -2.58 -20.73 11.27
N ALA A 285 -3.15 -21.79 11.85
CA ALA A 285 -2.62 -23.14 11.70
C ALA A 285 -2.62 -23.62 10.24
N PHE A 286 -3.68 -23.31 9.49
CA PHE A 286 -3.75 -23.60 8.06
C PHE A 286 -2.67 -22.83 7.27
N ASN A 287 -2.53 -21.53 7.50
CA ASN A 287 -1.51 -20.71 6.82
C ASN A 287 -0.09 -21.17 7.16
N TRP A 288 0.18 -21.46 8.43
CA TRP A 288 1.45 -22.02 8.87
C TRP A 288 1.80 -23.30 8.09
N LYS A 289 0.88 -24.28 8.06
CA LYS A 289 1.08 -25.54 7.31
C LYS A 289 1.27 -25.30 5.81
N ARG A 290 0.49 -24.37 5.22
CA ARG A 290 0.55 -24.02 3.80
C ARG A 290 1.88 -23.36 3.40
N PHE A 291 2.44 -22.53 4.27
CA PHE A 291 3.71 -21.86 4.00
C PHE A 291 4.90 -22.80 4.29
N CYS A 292 4.88 -23.55 5.40
CA CYS A 292 5.96 -24.47 5.77
C CYS A 292 6.12 -25.66 4.80
N SER A 293 5.09 -26.00 4.02
CA SER A 293 5.18 -27.07 3.02
C SER A 293 5.98 -26.67 1.77
N ARG A 294 6.49 -25.43 1.70
CA ARG A 294 7.23 -24.89 0.57
C ARG A 294 8.57 -24.37 1.06
N LYS A 295 9.62 -24.60 0.28
CA LYS A 295 10.94 -23.97 0.49
C LYS A 295 11.20 -22.89 -0.54
N ARG A 296 11.00 -23.22 -1.82
CA ARG A 296 11.12 -22.31 -2.96
C ARG A 296 9.93 -22.45 -3.90
N ALA A 297 9.58 -21.38 -4.59
CA ALA A 297 8.55 -21.39 -5.63
C ALA A 297 8.78 -20.27 -6.65
N VAL A 298 8.40 -20.51 -7.92
CA VAL A 298 8.27 -19.46 -8.93
C VAL A 298 6.82 -19.01 -8.99
N ILE A 299 6.55 -17.78 -8.56
CA ILE A 299 5.19 -17.21 -8.47
C ILE A 299 5.09 -15.90 -9.25
N ASP A 300 3.91 -15.61 -9.76
CA ASP A 300 3.65 -14.35 -10.47
C ASP A 300 3.61 -13.16 -9.51
N MET A 301 3.88 -11.98 -10.07
CA MET A 301 3.85 -10.69 -9.40
C MET A 301 2.58 -10.50 -8.56
N ASP A 302 1.39 -10.73 -9.12
CA ASP A 302 0.13 -10.52 -8.41
C ASP A 302 0.03 -11.37 -7.14
N ARG A 303 0.43 -12.65 -7.21
CA ARG A 303 0.39 -13.54 -6.04
C ARG A 303 1.39 -13.12 -4.98
N TYR A 304 2.55 -12.63 -5.41
CA TYR A 304 3.57 -12.19 -4.49
C TYR A 304 3.16 -10.89 -3.81
N PHE A 305 2.90 -9.82 -4.57
CA PHE A 305 2.68 -8.48 -4.03
C PHE A 305 1.27 -8.25 -3.48
N PHE A 306 0.25 -8.82 -4.12
CA PHE A 306 -1.16 -8.52 -3.83
C PHE A 306 -1.97 -9.77 -3.45
N PRO A 307 -1.53 -10.59 -2.49
CA PRO A 307 -2.21 -11.85 -2.16
C PRO A 307 -3.65 -11.66 -1.65
N LEU A 308 -4.00 -10.47 -1.18
CA LEU A 308 -5.34 -10.12 -0.69
C LEU A 308 -6.22 -9.45 -1.75
N ASP A 309 -5.65 -8.94 -2.85
CA ASP A 309 -6.43 -8.23 -3.87
C ASP A 309 -7.31 -9.19 -4.69
N SER A 310 -7.01 -10.50 -4.70
CA SER A 310 -7.91 -11.50 -5.28
C SER A 310 -9.23 -11.68 -4.51
N VAL A 311 -9.35 -11.10 -3.32
CA VAL A 311 -10.57 -11.12 -2.49
C VAL A 311 -11.06 -9.68 -2.30
N ALA A 312 -11.92 -9.24 -3.21
CA ALA A 312 -12.59 -7.96 -3.12
C ALA A 312 -13.41 -7.87 -1.81
N ASN A 313 -13.37 -6.69 -1.18
CA ASN A 313 -14.09 -6.38 0.06
C ASN A 313 -13.80 -7.34 1.23
N TRP A 314 -12.58 -7.86 1.33
CA TRP A 314 -12.17 -8.72 2.44
C TRP A 314 -12.37 -8.07 3.83
N ASN A 315 -12.34 -6.73 3.90
CA ASN A 315 -12.65 -5.97 5.11
C ASN A 315 -14.04 -6.27 5.70
N ARG A 316 -15.00 -6.76 4.89
CA ARG A 316 -16.34 -7.15 5.36
C ARG A 316 -16.32 -8.36 6.30
N MET A 317 -15.23 -9.12 6.37
CA MET A 317 -15.05 -10.18 7.38
C MET A 317 -15.00 -9.63 8.81
N TYR A 318 -14.62 -8.37 8.99
CA TYR A 318 -14.53 -7.71 10.30
C TYR A 318 -15.87 -7.16 10.80
N GLY A 319 -16.98 -7.51 10.14
CA GLY A 319 -18.32 -7.16 10.57
C GLY A 319 -18.69 -5.69 10.36
N ARG A 320 -19.73 -5.23 11.06
CA ARG A 320 -20.32 -3.90 10.87
C ARG A 320 -19.55 -2.77 11.53
N ARG A 321 -18.87 -3.08 12.64
CA ARG A 321 -18.07 -2.13 13.42
C ARG A 321 -16.71 -1.86 12.77
N GLY A 322 -16.33 -2.69 11.79
CA GLY A 322 -15.10 -2.55 11.05
C GLY A 322 -13.90 -3.04 11.86
N PHE A 323 -12.72 -2.52 11.53
CA PHE A 323 -11.48 -2.87 12.19
C PHE A 323 -10.52 -1.70 12.19
N VAL A 324 -9.60 -1.73 13.16
CA VAL A 324 -8.48 -0.80 13.24
C VAL A 324 -7.24 -1.55 12.85
N GLN A 325 -6.58 -1.09 11.78
CA GLN A 325 -5.23 -1.52 11.47
C GLN A 325 -4.25 -0.70 12.30
N TYR A 326 -3.37 -1.40 13.00
CA TYR A 326 -2.31 -0.82 13.79
C TYR A 326 -0.97 -1.21 13.16
N GLN A 327 -0.25 -0.23 12.64
CA GLN A 327 1.10 -0.41 12.11
C GLN A 327 2.07 0.39 12.97
N ALA A 328 3.03 -0.30 13.57
CA ALA A 328 4.11 0.31 14.34
C ALA A 328 5.45 0.01 13.70
N THR A 329 6.35 0.99 13.77
CA THR A 329 7.76 0.84 13.39
C THR A 329 8.60 1.12 14.62
N VAL A 330 9.54 0.22 14.94
CA VAL A 330 10.45 0.36 16.07
C VAL A 330 11.90 0.38 15.57
N PRO A 331 12.78 1.19 16.16
CA PRO A 331 14.22 1.14 15.86
C PRO A 331 14.81 -0.26 16.09
N LEU A 332 15.92 -0.56 15.43
CA LEU A 332 16.56 -1.89 15.48
C LEU A 332 16.92 -2.32 16.92
N GLU A 333 17.42 -1.38 17.71
CA GLU A 333 17.77 -1.55 19.12
C GLU A 333 16.56 -1.78 20.06
N SER A 334 15.36 -1.53 19.56
CA SER A 334 14.09 -1.68 20.29
C SER A 334 13.23 -2.83 19.73
N ALA A 335 13.84 -3.77 19.00
CA ALA A 335 13.18 -4.94 18.42
C ALA A 335 12.28 -5.72 19.40
N GLN A 336 12.70 -5.83 20.67
CA GLN A 336 11.96 -6.47 21.76
C GLN A 336 10.58 -5.86 22.00
N CYS A 337 10.34 -4.61 21.62
CA CYS A 337 9.04 -3.95 21.73
C CYS A 337 7.97 -4.65 20.88
N LEU A 338 8.35 -5.33 19.78
CA LEU A 338 7.39 -6.07 18.95
C LEU A 338 6.80 -7.28 19.68
N THR A 339 7.64 -8.04 20.40
CA THR A 339 7.20 -9.15 21.26
C THR A 339 6.28 -8.65 22.37
N GLU A 340 6.65 -7.54 23.00
CA GLU A 340 5.83 -6.92 24.05
C GLU A 340 4.48 -6.43 23.51
N LEU A 341 4.45 -5.88 22.30
CA LEU A 341 3.23 -5.47 21.62
C LEU A 341 2.30 -6.67 21.41
N LEU A 342 2.78 -7.78 20.85
CA LEU A 342 1.98 -9.00 20.68
C LEU A 342 1.47 -9.55 22.02
N ARG A 343 2.34 -9.59 23.04
CA ARG A 343 1.99 -10.05 24.39
C ARG A 343 0.87 -9.20 24.99
N ARG A 344 0.97 -7.86 24.93
CA ARG A 344 -0.06 -6.94 25.44
C ARG A 344 -1.37 -7.06 24.66
N SER A 345 -1.31 -7.16 23.34
CA SER A 345 -2.51 -7.37 22.51
C SER A 345 -3.25 -8.63 22.95
N TYR A 346 -2.55 -9.76 23.10
CA TYR A 346 -3.16 -11.01 23.56
C TYR A 346 -3.77 -10.89 24.97
N GLN A 347 -3.03 -10.31 25.92
CA GLN A 347 -3.49 -10.19 27.32
C GLN A 347 -4.73 -9.30 27.48
N ASN A 348 -4.89 -8.29 26.61
CA ASN A 348 -6.05 -7.41 26.60
C ASN A 348 -7.19 -7.93 25.71
N GLY A 349 -7.06 -9.14 25.14
CA GLY A 349 -8.09 -9.73 24.29
C GLY A 349 -8.17 -9.15 22.86
N PHE A 350 -7.15 -8.42 22.41
CA PHE A 350 -7.03 -7.92 21.05
C PHE A 350 -6.33 -8.95 20.17
N PHE A 351 -7.10 -9.70 19.38
CA PHE A 351 -6.58 -10.76 18.53
C PHE A 351 -6.50 -10.29 17.09
N SER A 352 -5.27 -10.25 16.55
CA SER A 352 -5.04 -9.91 15.15
C SER A 352 -5.27 -11.12 14.25
N PHE A 353 -6.05 -10.93 13.18
CA PHE A 353 -6.27 -11.95 12.15
C PHE A 353 -5.12 -12.00 11.13
N LEU A 354 -4.48 -10.86 10.88
CA LEU A 354 -3.39 -10.72 9.91
C LEU A 354 -2.22 -9.96 10.55
N GLY A 355 -1.07 -10.61 10.62
CA GLY A 355 0.20 -10.00 11.03
C GLY A 355 1.16 -9.90 9.87
N VAL A 356 1.76 -8.72 9.66
CA VAL A 356 2.78 -8.49 8.65
C VAL A 356 4.01 -7.87 9.29
N LEU A 357 5.16 -8.53 9.15
CA LEU A 357 6.48 -8.08 9.62
C LEU A 357 7.35 -7.69 8.43
N LYS A 358 8.09 -6.59 8.53
CA LYS A 358 9.16 -6.25 7.57
C LYS A 358 10.30 -5.53 8.28
N ARG A 359 11.47 -5.52 7.65
CA ARG A 359 12.55 -4.59 7.97
C ARG A 359 12.52 -3.41 7.00
N PHE A 360 12.69 -2.21 7.52
CA PHE A 360 12.87 -1.00 6.73
C PHE A 360 14.35 -0.62 6.65
N GLY A 361 14.77 -0.11 5.49
CA GLY A 361 16.07 0.51 5.28
C GLY A 361 16.09 1.97 5.73
N ALA A 362 16.76 2.83 4.97
CA ALA A 362 16.81 4.27 5.22
C ALA A 362 15.39 4.87 5.28
N GLY A 363 15.22 5.96 6.03
CA GLY A 363 13.94 6.65 6.12
C GLY A 363 13.49 7.23 4.78
N GLY A 364 12.18 7.47 4.64
CA GLY A 364 11.65 8.10 3.45
C GLY A 364 12.06 9.56 3.32
N ILE A 365 11.91 10.12 2.11
CA ILE A 365 12.35 11.48 1.79
C ILE A 365 11.40 12.57 2.33
N GLY A 366 10.19 12.18 2.73
CA GLY A 366 9.16 13.07 3.24
C GLY A 366 9.40 13.51 4.68
N MET A 367 9.04 14.74 5.02
CA MET A 367 9.17 15.28 6.39
C MET A 367 8.34 14.50 7.42
N LEU A 368 7.22 13.93 6.98
CA LEU A 368 6.32 13.10 7.79
C LEU A 368 6.27 11.65 7.29
N SER A 369 7.30 11.21 6.57
CA SER A 369 7.34 9.84 6.05
C SER A 369 7.31 8.82 7.19
N HIS A 370 6.46 7.80 7.07
CA HIS A 370 6.30 6.78 8.10
C HIS A 370 7.51 5.84 8.24
N PRO A 371 8.12 5.34 7.15
CA PRO A 371 9.28 4.47 7.27
C PRO A 371 10.49 5.17 7.91
N MET A 372 11.08 4.47 8.87
CA MET A 372 12.37 4.79 9.46
C MET A 372 13.18 3.48 9.62
N PRO A 373 14.53 3.55 9.74
CA PRO A 373 15.35 2.37 9.96
C PRO A 373 14.88 1.56 11.16
N GLY A 374 14.52 0.31 10.94
CA GLY A 374 13.88 -0.49 11.98
C GLY A 374 13.02 -1.63 11.47
N TYR A 375 12.20 -2.15 12.37
CA TYR A 375 11.25 -3.21 12.10
C TYR A 375 9.82 -2.69 12.17
N THR A 376 9.01 -3.03 11.18
CA THR A 376 7.60 -2.67 11.14
C THR A 376 6.72 -3.90 11.33
N LEU A 377 5.72 -3.78 12.19
CA LEU A 377 4.71 -4.80 12.46
C LEU A 377 3.31 -4.19 12.25
N THR A 378 2.54 -4.80 11.36
CA THR A 378 1.14 -4.43 11.09
C THR A 378 0.22 -5.51 11.64
N LEU A 379 -0.84 -5.10 12.34
CA LEU A 379 -1.86 -5.94 12.94
C LEU A 379 -3.25 -5.38 12.65
N ASP A 380 -4.22 -6.27 12.41
CA ASP A 380 -5.61 -5.90 12.15
C ASP A 380 -6.51 -6.33 13.32
N PHE A 381 -7.05 -5.37 14.06
CA PHE A 381 -7.91 -5.61 15.23
C PHE A 381 -9.38 -5.33 14.92
N PRO A 382 -10.30 -6.31 15.06
CA PRO A 382 -11.74 -6.07 15.01
C PRO A 382 -12.18 -5.07 16.10
N VAL A 383 -13.19 -4.24 15.81
CA VAL A 383 -13.71 -3.18 16.72
C VAL A 383 -14.90 -3.64 17.55
#